data_AF-A0A258K1M2-F1
#
_entry.id   AF-A0A258K1M2-F1
#
_cell.length_a   1.000
_cell.length_b   1.000
_cell.length_c   1.000
_cell.angle_alpha   90.00
_cell.angle_beta   90.00
_cell.angle_gamma   90.00
#
_symmetry.space_group_name_H-M   'P 1'
#
loop_
_entity.id
_entity.type
_entity.pdbx_description
1 polymer ?
#
loop_
_entity_poly.entity_id
_entity_poly.type
_entity_poly.pdbx_seq_one_letter_code
_entity_poly.pdbx_strand_id
1 'polypeptide(L)' 'MSVQKALMFLSTMRRDAAMRSALLARQDELNLDDLCAMAHAQGLAFNSTDLQTAFRTDWALRALRRQRGTAPIPN' A
#
# COMPACT_ATOMS: atom_id res chain seq x y z
N MET A 1 2.79 -13.48 8.47
CA MET A 1 3.74 -13.16 7.37
C MET A 1 3.05 -12.61 6.11
N SER A 2 1.83 -13.02 5.77
CA SER A 2 1.12 -12.56 4.55
C SER A 2 0.83 -11.04 4.53
N VAL A 3 0.36 -10.46 5.63
CA VAL A 3 0.14 -8.99 5.76
C VAL A 3 1.43 -8.19 5.58
N GLN A 4 2.58 -8.70 6.04
CA GLN A 4 3.88 -8.04 5.84
C GLN A 4 4.27 -8.01 4.36
N LYS A 5 3.99 -9.08 3.61
CA LYS A 5 4.21 -9.11 2.15
C LYS A 5 3.30 -8.10 1.43
N ALA A 6 2.05 -7.98 1.86
CA ALA A 6 1.13 -6.96 1.34
C ALA A 6 1.60 -5.53 1.65
N LEU A 7 2.10 -5.26 2.87
CA LEU A 7 2.72 -3.97 3.20
C LEU A 7 3.96 -3.68 2.34
N MET A 8 4.78 -4.70 2.09
CA MET A 8 5.96 -4.57 1.23
C MET A 8 5.55 -4.23 -0.21
N PHE A 9 4.53 -4.90 -0.74
CA PHE A 9 3.94 -4.60 -2.05
C PHE A 9 3.45 -3.15 -2.14
N LEU A 10 2.68 -2.67 -1.15
CA LEU A 10 2.22 -1.27 -1.08
C LEU A 10 3.37 -0.26 -1.02
N SER A 11 4.47 -0.62 -0.34
CA SER A 11 5.69 0.20 -0.28
C SER A 11 6.40 0.26 -1.64
N THR A 12 6.54 -0.89 -2.32
CA THR A 12 7.17 -0.99 -3.64
C THR A 12 6.38 -0.20 -4.68
N MET A 13 5.06 -0.40 -4.78
CA MET A 13 4.19 0.35 -5.69
C MET A 13 4.29 1.87 -5.51
N ARG A 14 4.56 2.33 -4.29
CA ARG A 14 4.68 3.76 -3.99
C ARG A 14 6.02 4.35 -4.41
N ARG A 15 7.09 3.56 -4.30
CA ARG A 15 8.46 3.96 -4.62
C ARG A 15 8.73 3.89 -6.13
N ASP A 16 8.14 2.92 -6.80
CA ASP A 16 8.27 2.75 -8.24
C ASP A 16 7.28 3.68 -8.97
N ALA A 17 7.81 4.74 -9.57
CA ALA A 17 7.01 5.73 -10.28
C ALA A 17 6.33 5.16 -11.54
N ALA A 18 6.96 4.21 -12.23
CA ALA A 18 6.41 3.59 -13.43
C ALA A 18 5.24 2.68 -13.06
N MET A 19 5.42 1.84 -12.04
CA MET A 19 4.37 0.99 -11.50
C MET A 19 3.20 1.84 -10.98
N ARG A 20 3.48 2.91 -10.25
CA ARG A 20 2.46 3.86 -9.78
C ARG A 20 1.66 4.48 -10.92
N SER A 21 2.33 4.92 -11.98
CA SER A 21 1.67 5.53 -13.14
C SER A 21 0.78 4.53 -13.87
N ALA A 22 1.25 3.30 -14.05
CA ALA A 22 0.48 2.23 -14.69
C ALA A 22 -0.79 1.87 -13.89
N LEU A 23 -0.71 1.88 -12.56
CA LEU A 23 -1.85 1.62 -11.68
C LEU A 23 -2.87 2.76 -11.72
N LEU A 24 -2.41 4.01 -11.68
CA LEU A 24 -3.29 5.18 -11.77
C LEU A 24 -4.05 5.22 -13.09
N ALA A 25 -3.40 4.84 -14.20
CA ALA A 25 -4.03 4.78 -15.51
C ALA A 25 -5.16 3.73 -15.59
N ARG A 26 -5.15 2.73 -14.71
CA ARG A 26 -6.09 1.60 -14.69
C ARG A 26 -6.88 1.51 -13.38
N GLN A 27 -6.90 2.59 -12.60
CA GLN A 27 -7.45 2.56 -11.23
C GLN A 27 -8.94 2.18 -11.20
N ASP A 28 -9.68 2.52 -12.26
CA ASP A 28 -11.12 2.26 -12.37
C ASP A 28 -11.42 0.84 -12.87
N GLU A 29 -10.41 0.13 -13.37
CA GLU A 29 -10.54 -1.23 -13.92
C GLU A 29 -9.99 -2.31 -12.98
N LEU A 30 -9.05 -1.94 -12.10
CA LEU A 30 -8.35 -2.89 -11.22
C LEU A 30 -9.16 -3.18 -9.97
N ASN A 31 -9.46 -4.45 -9.75
CA ASN A 31 -10.02 -4.94 -8.48
C ASN A 31 -8.90 -5.41 -7.52
N LEU A 32 -9.27 -5.76 -6.28
CA LEU A 32 -8.30 -6.21 -5.27
C LEU A 32 -7.61 -7.53 -5.65
N ASP A 33 -8.28 -8.40 -6.39
CA ASP A 33 -7.73 -9.69 -6.80
C ASP A 33 -6.69 -9.53 -7.92
N ASP A 34 -6.88 -8.57 -8.82
CA ASP A 34 -5.89 -8.18 -9.83
C ASP A 34 -4.59 -7.69 -9.18
N LEU A 35 -4.72 -6.89 -8.10
CA LEU A 35 -3.58 -6.42 -7.32
C LEU A 35 -2.86 -7.58 -6.61
N CYS A 36 -3.60 -8.55 -6.09
CA CYS A 36 -3.04 -9.77 -5.54
C CYS A 36 -2.30 -10.58 -6.63
N ALA A 37 -2.87 -10.74 -7.82
CA ALA A 37 -2.23 -11.45 -8.94
C ALA A 37 -0.92 -10.76 -9.38
N MET A 38 -0.91 -9.43 -9.47
CA MET A 38 0.30 -8.66 -9.75
C MET A 38 1.39 -8.87 -8.70
N ALA A 39 1.02 -8.96 -7.43
CA ALA A 39 1.97 -9.22 -6.36
C ALA A 39 2.51 -10.67 -6.39
N HIS A 40 1.65 -11.64 -6.71
CA HIS A 40 2.05 -13.05 -6.86
C HIS A 40 3.06 -13.22 -7.98
N ALA A 41 2.90 -12.50 -9.09
CA ALA A 41 3.88 -12.48 -10.18
C ALA A 41 5.28 -11.98 -9.74
N GLN A 42 5.37 -11.23 -8.65
CA GLN A 42 6.61 -10.76 -8.04
C GLN A 42 7.09 -11.65 -6.87
N GLY A 43 6.49 -12.83 -6.68
CA GLY A 43 6.79 -13.74 -5.57
C GLY A 43 6.17 -13.34 -4.22
N LEU A 44 5.30 -12.33 -4.21
CA LEU A 44 4.60 -11.86 -3.02
C LEU A 44 3.21 -12.48 -2.94
N ALA A 45 3.12 -13.64 -2.30
CA ALA A 45 1.85 -14.31 -2.06
C ALA A 45 1.12 -13.75 -0.83
N PHE A 46 -0.08 -13.21 -1.06
CA PHE A 46 -1.07 -12.78 -0.05
C PHE A 46 -2.48 -12.74 -0.67
N ASN A 47 -3.53 -12.69 0.14
CA ASN A 47 -4.92 -12.58 -0.34
C ASN A 47 -5.48 -11.15 -0.20
N SER A 48 -6.69 -10.93 -0.70
CA SER A 48 -7.35 -9.62 -0.65
C SER A 48 -7.62 -9.13 0.78
N THR A 49 -7.87 -10.03 1.73
CA THR A 49 -8.02 -9.70 3.16
C THR A 49 -6.71 -9.17 3.77
N ASP A 50 -5.57 -9.79 3.44
CA ASP A 50 -4.25 -9.33 3.85
C ASP A 50 -3.96 -7.95 3.28
N LEU A 51 -4.30 -7.73 2.00
CA LEU A 51 -4.11 -6.46 1.31
C LEU A 51 -4.94 -5.34 1.93
N GLN A 52 -6.21 -5.60 2.24
CA GLN A 52 -7.08 -4.64 2.94
C GLN A 52 -6.53 -4.31 4.33
N THR A 53 -6.07 -5.32 5.07
CA THR A 53 -5.47 -5.13 6.39
C THR A 53 -4.21 -4.26 6.30
N ALA A 54 -3.32 -4.57 5.35
CA ALA A 54 -2.11 -3.80 5.09
C ALA A 54 -2.42 -2.34 4.71
N PHE A 55 -3.47 -2.11 3.91
CA PHE A 55 -3.89 -0.77 3.52
C PHE A 55 -4.36 0.06 4.74
N ARG A 56 -5.18 -0.54 5.61
CA ARG A 56 -5.64 0.09 6.85
C ARG A 56 -4.45 0.43 7.77
N THR A 57 -3.51 -0.50 7.93
CA THR A 57 -2.30 -0.29 8.73
C THR A 57 -1.42 0.83 8.16
N ASP A 58 -1.16 0.83 6.84
CA ASP A 58 -0.36 1.88 6.20
C ASP A 58 -1.02 3.26 6.36
N TRP A 59 -2.34 3.34 6.18
CA TRP A 59 -3.08 4.59 6.37
C TRP A 59 -2.99 5.10 7.82
N ALA A 60 -3.18 4.21 8.81
CA ALA A 60 -3.06 4.56 10.23
C ALA A 60 -1.66 5.09 10.57
N LEU A 61 -0.60 4.43 10.08
CA LEU A 61 0.78 4.88 10.26
C LEU A 61 1.06 6.24 9.60
N ARG A 62 0.39 6.55 8.49
CA ARG A 62 0.51 7.86 7.82
C ARG A 62 -0.27 8.94 8.57
N ALA A 63 -1.44 8.62 9.11
CA ALA A 63 -2.19 9.52 9.98
C ALA A 63 -1.38 9.91 11.23
N LEU A 64 -0.76 8.93 11.91
CA LEU A 64 0.12 9.17 13.05
C LEU A 64 1.35 10.02 12.70
N ARG A 65 1.96 9.79 11.53
CA ARG A 65 3.09 10.61 11.05
C ARG A 65 2.68 12.06 10.78
N ARG A 66 1.50 12.28 10.20
CA ARG A 66 0.96 13.63 10.00
C ARG A 66 0.71 14.33 11.34
N GLN A 67 0.12 13.63 12.31
CA GLN A 67 -0.13 14.18 13.65
C GLN A 67 1.17 14.51 14.40
N ARG A 68 2.22 13.68 14.29
CA ARG A 68 3.55 13.98 14.88
C ARG A 68 4.28 15.13 14.18
N GLY A 69 4.00 15.38 12.90
CA GLY A 69 4.54 16.53 12.16
C GLY A 69 3.82 17.85 12.45
N THR A 70 2.68 17.82 13.12
CA THR A 70 1.88 18.98 13.55
C THR A 70 1.94 19.20 15.06
N ALA A 71 3.06 18.88 15.72
CA ALA A 71 3.29 19.42 17.05
C ALA A 71 3.62 20.92 16.88
N PRO A 72 2.77 21.87 17.34
CA PRO A 72 3.17 23.27 17.39
C PRO A 72 4.37 23.37 18.33
N ILE A 73 5.42 24.04 17.89
CA ILE A 73 6.52 24.45 18.78
C ILE A 73 5.87 25.40 19.79
N PRO A 74 5.81 25.07 21.10
CA PRO A 74 5.40 26.05 22.08
C PRO A 74 6.45 27.15 22.10
N ASN A 75 6.03 28.39 21.83
CA ASN A 75 6.81 29.60 22.09
C ASN A 75 7.13 29.70 23.59
#